data_AF-W9QP97-F1
#
_entry.id   AF-W9QP97-F1
#
_cell.length_a   1.000
_cell.length_b   1.000
_cell.length_c   1.000
_cell.angle_alpha   90.00
_cell.angle_beta   90.00
_cell.angle_gamma   90.00
#
_symmetry.space_group_name_H-M   'P 1'
#
loop_
_entity.id
_entity.type
_entity.pdbx_description
1 polymer ?
#
loop_
_entity_poly.entity_id
_entity_poly.type
_entity_poly.pdbx_seq_one_letter_code
_entity_poly.pdbx_strand_id
1 'polypeptide(L)'
;MRRCTAKDSIIGWRGMIFLSSEPAIIYSLDMHDEEFFTIRLPDDVRSAEYLSTYKTNLSQWNESVVLFCYPDHEWIKRKPIEIWAMNE
;
A
#
# COMPACT_ATOMS: atom_id res chain seq x y z
N MET A 1 7.48 4.35 15.98
CA MET A 1 6.90 4.37 14.62
C MET A 1 8.04 4.41 13.63
N ARG A 2 8.42 3.27 13.03
CA ARG A 2 9.51 3.23 12.02
C ARG A 2 8.91 3.70 10.70
N ARG A 3 9.41 4.80 10.17
CA ARG A 3 8.94 5.41 8.93
C ARG A 3 9.84 4.89 7.80
N CYS A 4 9.37 3.89 7.06
CA CYS A 4 10.03 3.43 5.85
C CYS A 4 9.50 4.26 4.67
N THR A 5 10.26 5.27 4.27
CA THR A 5 10.03 6.03 3.04
C THR A 5 11.00 5.53 1.97
N ALA A 6 10.50 4.75 1.03
CA ALA A 6 11.10 4.58 -0.29
C ALA A 6 10.01 4.06 -1.23
N LYS A 7 10.15 4.35 -2.53
CA LYS A 7 9.51 3.55 -3.57
C LYS A 7 9.81 2.08 -3.25
N ASP A 8 8.79 1.24 -3.31
CA ASP A 8 8.78 -0.13 -2.79
C ASP A 8 8.72 -0.19 -1.25
N SER A 9 7.50 -0.14 -0.71
CA SER A 9 7.25 -0.39 0.71
C SER A 9 7.10 -1.88 0.94
N ILE A 10 7.86 -2.43 1.89
CA ILE A 10 7.80 -3.84 2.30
C ILE A 10 7.37 -3.91 3.76
N ILE A 11 6.38 -4.77 4.05
CA ILE A 11 5.96 -5.06 5.41
C ILE A 11 5.78 -6.56 5.62
N GLY A 12 6.24 -7.08 6.75
CA GLY A 12 5.97 -8.45 7.18
C GLY A 12 4.90 -8.47 8.26
N TRP A 13 3.90 -9.33 8.13
CA TRP A 13 2.82 -9.51 9.09
C TRP A 13 2.31 -10.95 9.09
N ARG A 14 2.25 -11.61 10.25
CA ARG A 14 1.74 -12.98 10.46
C ARG A 14 2.21 -14.02 9.43
N GLY A 15 3.50 -14.04 9.12
CA GLY A 15 4.04 -14.99 8.15
C GLY A 15 3.84 -14.58 6.69
N MET A 16 3.14 -13.47 6.43
CA MET A 16 3.03 -12.88 5.10
C MET A 16 4.00 -11.70 4.92
N ILE A 17 4.57 -11.57 3.72
CA ILE A 17 5.31 -10.40 3.28
C ILE A 17 4.47 -9.67 2.24
N PHE A 18 4.28 -8.36 2.37
CA PHE A 18 3.59 -7.52 1.41
C PHE A 18 4.58 -6.52 0.80
N LEU A 19 4.50 -6.35 -0.51
CA LEU A 19 5.32 -5.43 -1.29
C LEU A 19 4.41 -4.59 -2.19
N SER A 20 4.42 -3.28 -1.99
CA SER A 20 3.72 -2.33 -2.87
C SER A 20 4.66 -1.87 -3.95
N SER A 21 4.43 -2.27 -5.21
CA SER A 21 5.20 -1.81 -6.37
C SER A 21 4.44 -0.73 -7.16
N GLU A 22 5.17 0.01 -8.00
CA GLU A 22 4.52 0.97 -8.89
C GLU A 22 3.77 0.28 -10.07
N PRO A 23 2.56 0.73 -10.43
CA PRO A 23 1.76 1.75 -9.76
C PRO A 23 0.38 1.18 -9.38
N ALA A 24 0.25 0.62 -8.17
CA ALA A 24 -0.97 0.04 -7.60
C ALA A 24 -1.20 -1.48 -7.82
N ILE A 25 -0.10 -2.24 -7.78
CA ILE A 25 -0.13 -3.69 -7.50
C ILE A 25 0.53 -3.94 -6.14
N ILE A 26 -0.14 -4.70 -5.28
CA ILE A 26 0.47 -5.24 -4.07
C ILE A 26 0.76 -6.71 -4.32
N TYR A 27 2.02 -7.09 -4.18
CA TYR A 27 2.42 -8.48 -4.11
C TYR A 27 2.39 -8.93 -2.65
N SER A 28 1.95 -10.15 -2.39
CA SER A 28 2.13 -10.77 -1.10
C SER A 28 2.68 -12.18 -1.23
N LEU A 29 3.47 -12.60 -0.26
CA LEU A 29 4.05 -13.94 -0.15
C LEU A 29 3.68 -14.50 1.21
N ASP A 30 2.98 -15.62 1.24
CA ASP A 30 2.82 -16.42 2.44
C ASP A 30 4.08 -17.27 2.63
N MET A 31 4.80 -17.08 3.74
CA MET A 31 6.02 -17.83 4.03
C MET A 31 5.76 -19.22 4.61
N HIS A 32 4.53 -19.54 5.00
CA HIS A 32 4.19 -20.89 5.49
C HIS A 32 4.06 -21.87 4.33
N ASP A 33 3.33 -21.46 3.29
CA ASP A 33 3.05 -22.28 2.12
C ASP A 33 3.89 -21.88 0.89
N GLU A 34 4.76 -20.86 1.04
CA GLU A 34 5.57 -20.26 -0.02
C GLU A 34 4.75 -19.80 -1.24
N GLU A 35 3.48 -19.41 -1.01
CA GLU A 35 2.54 -19.03 -2.05
C GLU A 35 2.55 -17.52 -2.32
N PHE A 36 2.56 -17.16 -3.61
CA PHE A 36 2.57 -15.79 -4.08
C PHE A 36 1.17 -15.33 -4.49
N PHE A 37 0.72 -14.23 -3.93
CA PHE A 37 -0.55 -13.60 -4.26
C PHE A 37 -0.34 -12.20 -4.82
N THR A 38 -1.30 -11.76 -5.62
CA THR A 38 -1.34 -10.41 -6.16
C THR A 38 -2.68 -9.78 -5.79
N ILE A 39 -2.61 -8.65 -5.09
CA ILE A 39 -3.79 -7.90 -4.66
C ILE A 39 -3.92 -6.68 -5.56
N ARG A 40 -4.97 -6.70 -6.38
CA ARG A 40 -5.28 -5.62 -7.31
C ARG A 40 -6.04 -4.53 -6.59
N LEU A 41 -5.53 -3.30 -6.63
CA LEU A 41 -6.26 -2.15 -6.12
C LEU A 41 -7.42 -1.78 -7.07
N PRO A 42 -8.44 -1.04 -6.61
CA PRO A 42 -9.52 -0.55 -7.45
C PRO A 42 -9.02 0.27 -8.65
N ASP A 43 -9.82 0.31 -9.74
CA ASP A 43 -9.45 1.02 -10.97
C ASP A 43 -9.17 2.52 -10.74
N ASP A 44 -9.90 3.16 -9.83
CA ASP A 44 -9.72 4.58 -9.49
C ASP A 44 -8.32 4.88 -8.92
N VAL A 45 -7.81 3.97 -8.06
CA VAL A 45 -6.47 4.06 -7.44
C VAL A 45 -5.36 3.76 -8.46
N ARG A 46 -5.68 2.97 -9.49
CA ARG A 46 -4.79 2.65 -10.62
C ARG A 46 -4.80 3.71 -11.73
N SER A 47 -5.62 4.75 -11.61
CA SER A 47 -5.67 5.81 -12.62
C SER A 47 -4.37 6.64 -12.64
N ALA A 48 -3.92 7.06 -13.82
CA ALA A 48 -2.72 7.86 -13.97
C ALA A 48 -2.79 9.20 -13.20
N GLU A 49 -4.00 9.77 -13.07
CA GLU A 49 -4.24 10.96 -12.26
C GLU A 49 -4.01 10.67 -10.77
N TYR A 50 -4.54 9.55 -10.26
CA TYR A 50 -4.34 9.18 -8.85
C TYR A 50 -2.87 8.92 -8.55
N LEU A 51 -2.19 8.17 -9.39
CA LEU A 51 -0.77 7.80 -9.23
C LEU A 51 0.19 9.00 -9.35
N SER A 52 -0.18 10.03 -10.10
CA SER A 52 0.57 11.30 -10.17
C SER A 52 0.22 12.27 -9.03
N THR A 53 -0.90 12.05 -8.34
CA THR A 53 -1.39 12.91 -7.27
C THR A 53 -1.02 12.40 -5.88
N TYR A 54 -0.99 11.08 -5.69
CA TYR A 54 -0.90 10.44 -4.39
C TYR A 54 0.34 9.55 -4.28
N LYS A 55 0.96 9.60 -3.11
CA LYS A 55 1.92 8.59 -2.66
C LYS A 55 1.21 7.51 -1.86
N THR A 56 1.71 6.29 -1.99
CA THR A 56 1.25 5.15 -1.21
C THR A 56 2.29 4.71 -0.18
N ASN A 57 1.84 4.18 0.95
CA ASN A 57 2.70 3.58 1.96
C ASN A 57 2.00 2.40 2.63
N LEU A 58 2.67 1.25 2.69
CA LEU A 58 2.20 0.12 3.48
C LEU A 58 2.60 0.31 4.94
N SER A 59 1.64 0.10 5.83
CA SER A 59 1.88 0.11 7.28
C SER A 59 1.03 -0.94 7.97
N GLN A 60 1.36 -1.22 9.23
CA GLN A 60 0.52 -2.03 10.10
C GLN A 60 -0.34 -1.08 10.94
N TRP A 61 -1.65 -1.30 10.96
CA TRP A 61 -2.57 -0.54 11.79
C TRP A 61 -3.68 -1.43 12.33
N ASN A 62 -3.90 -1.39 13.65
CA ASN A 62 -4.96 -2.13 14.36
C ASN A 62 -5.03 -3.62 13.97
N GLU A 63 -3.90 -4.31 14.02
CA GLU A 63 -3.79 -5.73 13.63
C GLU A 63 -4.11 -6.03 12.16
N SER A 64 -4.14 -5.03 11.28
CA SER A 64 -4.26 -5.22 9.84
C SER A 64 -3.05 -4.63 9.12
N VAL A 65 -2.80 -5.10 7.90
CA VAL A 65 -1.95 -4.40 6.95
C VAL A 65 -2.81 -3.37 6.23
N VAL A 66 -2.34 -2.13 6.18
CA VAL A 66 -3.04 -1.02 5.57
C VAL A 66 -2.20 -0.34 4.51
N LEU A 67 -2.82 0.06 3.40
CA LEU A 67 -2.24 0.96 2.42
C LEU A 67 -2.75 2.38 2.67
N PHE A 68 -1.85 3.27 3.04
CA PHE A 68 -2.12 4.70 3.13
C PHE A 68 -1.89 5.36 1.79
N CYS A 69 -2.87 6.09 1.27
CA CYS A 69 -2.73 6.96 0.12
C CYS A 69 -2.83 8.42 0.57
N TYR A 70 -1.79 9.21 0.34
CA TYR A 70 -1.73 10.60 0.77
C TYR A 70 -1.19 11.51 -0.35
N PRO A 71 -1.64 12.78 -0.43
CA PRO A 71 -1.23 13.68 -1.51
C PRO A 71 0.29 13.87 -1.52
N ASP A 72 0.91 13.77 -2.70
CA ASP A 72 2.35 13.97 -2.86
C ASP A 72 2.74 15.46 -2.85
N HIS A 73 1.83 16.32 -3.28
CA HIS A 73 2.10 17.73 -3.44
C HIS A 73 1.37 18.62 -2.42
N GLU A 74 2.06 19.66 -1.95
CA GLU A 74 1.53 20.57 -0.93
C GLU A 74 0.28 21.34 -1.38
N TRP A 75 0.16 21.62 -2.69
CA TRP A 75 -1.02 22.29 -3.25
C TRP A 75 -2.29 21.44 -3.20
N ILE A 76 -2.15 20.13 -2.92
CA ILE A 76 -3.22 19.14 -2.85
C ILE A 76 -3.51 18.74 -1.38
N LYS A 77 -2.91 19.40 -0.38
CA LYS A 77 -3.11 19.10 1.07
C LYS A 77 -4.56 19.16 1.58
N ARG A 78 -5.53 19.60 0.74
CA ARG A 78 -6.97 19.54 1.03
C ARG A 78 -7.62 18.19 0.67
N LYS A 79 -6.96 17.33 -0.12
CA LYS A 79 -7.50 16.00 -0.45
C LYS A 79 -7.37 15.06 0.76
N PRO A 80 -8.37 14.20 1.00
CA PRO A 80 -8.38 13.28 2.14
C PRO A 80 -7.26 12.24 2.04
N ILE A 81 -6.82 11.74 3.19
CA ILE A 81 -6.00 10.52 3.29
C ILE A 81 -6.95 9.34 3.14
N GLU A 82 -6.67 8.46 2.20
CA GLU A 82 -7.41 7.21 2.03
C GLU A 82 -6.64 6.06 2.66
N ILE A 83 -7.36 5.13 3.29
CA ILE A 83 -6.78 4.00 4.01
C ILE A 83 -7.50 2.73 3.57
N TRP A 84 -6.74 1.77 3.06
CA TRP A 84 -7.25 0.47 2.62
C TRP A 84 -6.78 -0.61 3.57
N ALA A 85 -7.69 -1.24 4.29
CA ALA A 85 -7.39 -2.38 5.15
C ALA A 85 -7.42 -3.67 4.33
N MET A 86 -6.31 -4.38 4.37
CA MET A 86 -6.15 -5.70 3.75
C MET A 86 -6.53 -6.71 4.85
N ASN A 87 -7.72 -7.28 4.74
CA ASN A 87 -8.14 -8.38 5.59
C ASN A 87 -7.83 -9.70 4.88
N GLU A 88 -7.43 -10.72 5.65
CA GLU A 88 -7.41 -12.12 5.22
C GLU A 88 -8.82 -12.59 4.81
#